data_AF-A0A1R2B2L1-F1
#
_entry.id   AF-A0A1R2B2L1-F1
#
_cell.length_a   1.000
_cell.length_b   1.000
_cell.length_c   1.000
_cell.angle_alpha   90.00
_cell.angle_beta   90.00
_cell.angle_gamma   90.00
#
_symmetry.space_group_name_H-M   'P 1'
#
loop_
_entity.id
_entity.type
_entity.pdbx_description
1 polymer ?
#
loop_
_entity_poly.entity_id
_entity_poly.type
_entity_poly.pdbx_seq_one_letter_code
_entity_poly.pdbx_strand_id
1 'polypeptide(L)'
;MMSSHLSKDLKDKHGVRAMPIRRGDEVIVVRGQNKSHAGKVIAVYRKRFCIHIERYTKEKSNGQTVPVPVHTSNVFITKLKMTEDRKNLIERKAQNRRDKGKWAKKDIAGVD
;
A
#
# COMPACT_ATOMS: atom_id res chain seq x y z
N MET A 1 7.17 -2.37 -9.57
CA MET A 1 7.29 -2.43 -8.09
C MET A 1 5.88 -2.49 -7.49
N MET A 2 5.61 -3.37 -6.52
CA MET A 2 4.25 -3.55 -5.96
C MET A 2 4.04 -2.67 -4.71
N SER A 3 3.48 -1.48 -4.91
CA SER A 3 3.14 -0.53 -3.84
C SER A 3 1.63 -0.29 -3.76
N SER A 4 1.19 0.17 -2.58
CA SER A 4 -0.18 0.57 -2.30
C SER A 4 -0.20 1.90 -1.55
N HIS A 5 -1.31 2.63 -1.67
CA HIS A 5 -1.52 3.88 -0.96
C HIS A 5 -1.71 3.62 0.53
N LEU A 6 -1.20 4.52 1.37
CA LEU A 6 -1.49 4.48 2.81
C LEU A 6 -2.89 5.07 3.10
N SER A 7 -3.52 4.63 4.19
CA SER A 7 -4.68 5.30 4.78
C SER A 7 -4.35 6.75 5.15
N LYS A 8 -5.36 7.59 5.34
CA LYS A 8 -5.16 9.00 5.69
C LYS A 8 -4.34 9.12 6.99
N ASP A 9 -4.72 8.37 8.01
CA ASP A 9 -4.05 8.37 9.31
C ASP A 9 -2.56 7.97 9.20
N LEU A 10 -2.25 6.97 8.37
CA LEU A 10 -0.86 6.55 8.14
C LEU A 10 -0.07 7.55 7.30
N LYS A 11 -0.71 8.25 6.35
CA LYS A 11 -0.07 9.34 5.59
C LYS A 11 0.27 10.50 6.52
N ASP A 12 -0.62 10.87 7.42
CA ASP A 12 -0.42 11.98 8.34
C ASP A 12 0.67 11.63 9.37
N LYS A 13 0.65 10.40 9.89
CA LYS A 13 1.66 9.91 10.84
C LYS A 13 3.07 9.82 10.25
N HIS A 14 3.20 9.33 9.01
CA HIS A 14 4.51 9.01 8.42
C HIS A 14 4.97 9.99 7.34
N GLY A 15 4.09 10.88 6.85
CA GLY A 15 4.41 11.84 5.80
C GLY A 15 4.59 11.23 4.39
N VAL A 16 4.28 9.95 4.19
CA VAL A 16 4.52 9.21 2.94
C VAL A 16 3.20 8.86 2.24
N ARG A 17 3.14 8.98 0.90
CA ARG A 17 1.92 8.66 0.12
C ARG A 17 1.65 7.15 0.00
N ALA A 18 2.69 6.36 -0.21
CA ALA A 18 2.59 4.94 -0.56
C ALA A 18 3.80 4.11 -0.11
N MET A 19 3.54 2.85 0.25
CA MET A 19 4.56 1.89 0.69
C MET A 19 4.50 0.59 -0.10
N PRO A 20 5.65 -0.12 -0.28
CA PRO A 20 5.66 -1.48 -0.80
C PRO A 20 4.88 -2.40 0.13
N ILE A 21 4.02 -3.23 -0.44
CA ILE A 21 3.16 -4.14 0.34
C ILE A 21 3.96 -5.34 0.84
N ARG A 22 3.70 -5.79 2.07
CA ARG A 22 4.33 -6.98 2.67
C ARG A 22 3.28 -7.92 3.26
N ARG A 23 3.68 -9.18 3.45
CA ARG A 23 2.88 -10.14 4.23
C ARG A 23 2.71 -9.62 5.65
N GLY A 24 1.48 -9.69 6.15
CA GLY A 24 1.11 -9.21 7.47
C GLY A 24 0.70 -7.75 7.58
N ASP A 25 0.74 -6.97 6.48
CA ASP A 25 0.08 -5.67 6.44
C ASP A 25 -1.45 -5.87 6.43
N GLU A 26 -2.20 -4.98 7.08
CA GLU A 26 -3.66 -4.94 6.95
C GLU A 26 -4.05 -3.97 5.86
N VAL A 27 -4.98 -4.39 5.00
CA VAL A 27 -5.40 -3.65 3.81
C VAL A 27 -6.92 -3.63 3.69
N ILE A 28 -7.43 -2.62 2.99
CA ILE A 28 -8.83 -2.53 2.59
C ILE A 28 -8.90 -2.34 1.08
N VAL A 29 -9.81 -3.07 0.43
CA VAL A 29 -10.10 -2.97 -1.00
C VAL A 29 -10.97 -1.73 -1.28
N VAL A 30 -10.51 -0.90 -2.22
CA VAL A 30 -11.08 0.43 -2.53
C VAL A 30 -11.88 0.42 -3.82
N ARG A 31 -11.47 -0.43 -4.78
CA ARG A 31 -11.98 -0.45 -6.15
C ARG A 31 -12.28 -1.88 -6.58
N GLY A 32 -13.25 -2.02 -7.48
CA GLY A 32 -13.70 -3.30 -8.03
C GLY A 32 -14.92 -3.86 -7.31
N GLN A 33 -15.36 -5.03 -7.75
CA GLN A 33 -16.58 -5.70 -7.27
C GLN A 33 -16.57 -5.99 -5.77
N ASN A 34 -15.40 -6.07 -5.16
CA ASN A 34 -15.22 -6.47 -3.77
C ASN A 34 -14.70 -5.32 -2.89
N LYS A 35 -15.14 -4.11 -3.19
CA LYS A 35 -14.86 -2.92 -2.38
C LYS A 35 -15.28 -3.14 -0.92
N SER A 36 -14.59 -2.47 0.00
CA SER A 36 -14.82 -2.49 1.45
C SER A 36 -14.43 -3.78 2.18
N HIS A 37 -13.89 -4.79 1.47
CA HIS A 37 -13.29 -5.94 2.14
C HIS A 37 -11.98 -5.53 2.83
N ALA A 38 -11.90 -5.81 4.12
CA ALA A 38 -10.73 -5.59 4.95
C ALA A 38 -10.08 -6.92 5.32
N GLY A 39 -8.76 -6.96 5.40
CA GLY A 39 -8.06 -8.14 5.89
C GLY A 39 -6.55 -8.02 5.86
N LYS A 40 -5.90 -9.04 6.42
CA LYS A 40 -4.44 -9.14 6.45
C LYS A 40 -3.92 -9.72 5.14
N VAL A 41 -2.78 -9.23 4.65
CA VAL A 41 -2.13 -9.81 3.48
C VAL A 41 -1.46 -11.13 3.87
N ILE A 42 -1.97 -12.24 3.33
CA ILE A 42 -1.41 -13.59 3.53
C ILE A 42 -0.17 -13.77 2.66
N ALA A 43 -0.30 -13.47 1.37
CA ALA A 43 0.72 -13.72 0.36
C ALA A 43 0.83 -12.56 -0.63
N VAL A 44 2.06 -12.30 -1.05
CA VAL A 44 2.39 -11.33 -2.12
C VAL A 44 2.92 -12.11 -3.30
N TYR A 45 2.10 -12.28 -4.33
CA TYR A 45 2.46 -13.05 -5.51
C TYR A 45 3.04 -12.15 -6.59
N ARG A 46 4.36 -11.95 -6.52
CA ARG A 46 5.09 -11.00 -7.38
C ARG A 46 5.09 -11.37 -8.87
N LYS A 47 5.09 -12.66 -9.21
CA LYS A 47 5.06 -13.13 -10.62
C LYS A 47 3.81 -12.66 -11.36
N ARG A 48 2.67 -12.57 -10.65
CA ARG A 48 1.38 -12.14 -11.20
C ARG A 48 0.97 -10.73 -10.76
N PHE A 49 1.83 -10.02 -10.03
CA PHE A 49 1.56 -8.69 -9.48
C PHE A 49 0.28 -8.62 -8.61
N CYS A 50 -0.05 -9.69 -7.89
CA CYS A 50 -1.25 -9.76 -7.06
C CYS A 50 -0.95 -10.04 -5.59
N ILE A 51 -1.89 -9.68 -4.72
CA ILE A 51 -1.90 -10.08 -3.30
C ILE A 51 -3.10 -10.97 -3.02
N HIS A 52 -2.96 -11.77 -1.97
CA HIS A 52 -4.06 -12.52 -1.37
C HIS A 52 -4.32 -11.98 0.02
N ILE A 53 -5.60 -11.68 0.28
CA ILE A 53 -6.09 -11.09 1.52
C ILE A 53 -6.80 -12.19 2.32
N GLU A 54 -6.64 -12.17 3.64
CA GLU A 54 -7.31 -13.08 4.55
C GLU A 54 -8.83 -12.97 4.44
N ARG A 55 -9.52 -14.12 4.46
CA ARG A 55 -10.97 -14.24 4.28
C ARG A 55 -11.51 -13.70 2.94
N TYR A 56 -10.62 -13.34 2.01
CA TYR A 56 -10.99 -12.94 0.67
C TYR A 56 -10.82 -14.12 -0.30
N THR A 57 -11.80 -15.01 -0.25
CA THR A 57 -11.83 -16.27 -0.99
C THR A 57 -13.09 -16.36 -1.86
N LYS A 58 -13.04 -17.23 -2.86
CA LYS A 58 -14.21 -17.68 -3.62
C LYS A 58 -14.33 -19.19 -3.48
N GLU A 59 -15.56 -19.67 -3.46
CA GLU A 59 -15.84 -21.10 -3.50
C GLU A 59 -15.82 -21.60 -4.96
N LYS A 60 -15.26 -22.79 -5.17
CA LYS A 60 -15.33 -23.52 -6.44
C LYS A 60 -16.56 -24.43 -6.44
N SER A 61 -16.97 -24.91 -7.61
CA SER A 61 -18.06 -25.90 -7.74
C SER A 61 -17.82 -27.21 -6.98
N ASN A 62 -16.56 -27.53 -6.65
CA ASN A 62 -16.18 -28.69 -5.86
C ASN A 62 -16.13 -28.42 -4.34
N GLY A 63 -16.70 -27.31 -3.86
CA GLY A 63 -16.75 -26.93 -2.43
C GLY A 63 -15.44 -26.39 -1.85
N GLN A 64 -14.34 -26.39 -2.61
CA GLN A 64 -13.07 -25.85 -2.12
C GLN A 64 -13.02 -24.33 -2.23
N THR A 65 -12.53 -23.66 -1.19
CA THR A 65 -12.28 -22.22 -1.21
C THR A 65 -10.89 -21.90 -1.77
N VAL A 66 -10.81 -20.93 -2.68
CA VAL A 66 -9.54 -20.40 -3.20
C VAL A 66 -9.42 -18.90 -2.99
N PRO A 67 -8.22 -18.39 -2.64
CA PRO A 67 -8.03 -16.96 -2.46
C PRO A 67 -8.15 -16.22 -3.79
N VAL A 68 -8.88 -15.10 -3.77
CA VAL A 68 -9.04 -14.26 -4.96
C VAL A 68 -7.83 -13.30 -5.06
N PRO A 69 -7.19 -13.18 -6.24
CA PRO A 69 -6.08 -12.26 -6.42
C PRO A 69 -6.56 -10.80 -6.50
N VAL A 70 -5.88 -9.91 -5.78
CA VAL A 70 -6.16 -8.46 -5.82
C VAL A 70 -4.92 -7.71 -6.27
N HIS A 71 -5.07 -6.71 -7.14
CA HIS A 71 -3.96 -5.84 -7.53
C HIS A 71 -3.69 -4.77 -6.47
N THR A 72 -2.42 -4.45 -6.20
CA THR A 72 -2.05 -3.56 -5.08
C THR A 72 -2.52 -2.11 -5.21
N SER A 73 -2.81 -1.65 -6.44
CA SER A 73 -3.38 -0.31 -6.69
C SER A 73 -4.86 -0.19 -6.28
N ASN A 74 -5.56 -1.32 -6.13
CA ASN A 74 -6.98 -1.36 -5.76
C ASN A 74 -7.19 -1.44 -4.24
N VAL A 75 -6.10 -1.44 -3.46
CA VAL A 75 -6.14 -1.46 -1.99
C VAL A 75 -5.47 -0.22 -1.41
N PHE A 76 -5.83 0.15 -0.19
CA PHE A 76 -5.00 0.96 0.68
C PHE A 76 -4.56 0.17 1.92
N ILE A 77 -3.40 0.50 2.46
CA ILE A 77 -2.87 -0.10 3.68
C ILE A 77 -3.45 0.65 4.88
N THR A 78 -4.03 -0.09 5.81
CA THR A 78 -4.63 0.44 7.05
C THR A 78 -3.67 0.29 8.23
N LYS A 79 -2.93 -0.83 8.31
CA LYS A 79 -1.88 -1.04 9.30
C LYS A 79 -0.63 -1.64 8.65
N LEU A 80 0.52 -1.10 9.03
CA LEU A 80 1.82 -1.58 8.56
C LEU A 80 2.39 -2.57 9.56
N LYS A 81 2.90 -3.71 9.07
CA LYS A 81 3.78 -4.56 9.87
C LYS A 81 5.12 -3.85 10.04
N MET A 82 5.37 -3.34 11.25
CA MET A 82 6.58 -2.59 11.58
C MET A 82 7.74 -3.54 11.87
N THR A 83 8.84 -3.32 11.15
CA THR A 83 10.15 -3.97 11.32
C THR A 83 11.22 -2.88 11.17
N GLU A 84 12.43 -3.09 11.68
CA GLU A 84 13.47 -2.04 11.65
C GLU A 84 13.80 -1.55 10.23
N ASP A 85 13.93 -2.47 9.27
CA ASP A 85 14.12 -2.15 7.86
C ASP A 85 12.94 -1.33 7.26
N ARG A 86 11.72 -1.53 7.78
CA ARG A 86 10.55 -0.79 7.36
C ARG A 86 10.51 0.62 7.93
N LYS A 87 10.91 0.79 9.20
CA LYS A 87 11.05 2.11 9.83
C LYS A 87 12.07 2.95 9.05
N ASN A 88 13.25 2.40 8.81
CA ASN A 88 14.32 3.06 8.03
C ASN A 88 13.83 3.45 6.61
N LEU A 89 13.06 2.58 5.96
CA LEU A 89 12.49 2.88 4.64
C LEU A 89 11.47 4.03 4.68
N ILE A 90 10.62 4.07 5.71
CA ILE A 90 9.62 5.13 5.89
C ILE A 90 10.31 6.46 6.13
N GLU A 91 11.29 6.50 7.04
CA GLU A 91 12.05 7.71 7.38
C GLU A 91 12.78 8.26 6.15
N ARG A 92 13.50 7.42 5.42
CA ARG A 92 14.17 7.81 4.17
C ARG A 92 13.18 8.38 3.14
N LYS A 93 12.02 7.74 2.99
CA LYS A 93 10.97 8.23 2.06
C LYS A 93 10.36 9.55 2.52
N ALA A 94 10.19 9.74 3.83
CA ALA A 94 9.66 10.96 4.41
C ALA A 94 10.63 12.13 4.19
N GLN A 95 11.93 11.93 4.45
CA GLN A 95 12.97 12.94 4.21
C GLN A 95 13.03 13.35 2.74
N ASN A 96 13.13 12.37 1.83
CA ASN A 96 13.14 12.63 0.39
C ASN A 96 11.92 13.44 -0.09
N ARG A 97 10.77 13.32 0.58
CA ARG A 97 9.57 14.11 0.25
C ARG A 97 9.66 15.53 0.79
N ARG A 98 10.21 15.72 2.00
CA ARG A 98 10.46 17.05 2.58
C ARG A 98 11.44 17.84 1.72
N ASP A 99 12.50 17.19 1.25
CA ASP A 99 13.54 17.82 0.45
C ASP A 99 13.02 18.21 -0.94
N LYS A 100 12.24 17.34 -1.59
CA LYS A 100 11.61 17.62 -2.90
C LYS A 100 10.49 18.67 -2.84
N GLY A 101 9.89 18.90 -1.68
CA GLY A 101 8.89 19.95 -1.49
C GLY A 101 9.48 21.36 -1.42
N LYS A 102 10.81 21.48 -1.37
CA LYS A 102 11.53 22.75 -1.46
C LYS A 102 11.95 23.03 -2.90
N TRP A 103 10.99 23.30 -3.78
CA TRP A 103 11.26 24.37 -4.76
C TRP A 103 11.15 25.64 -3.92
N ALA A 104 12.29 26.25 -3.63
CA ALA A 104 12.27 27.51 -2.90
C ALA A 104 11.51 28.52 -3.76
N LYS A 105 10.76 29.45 -3.17
CA LYS A 105 10.14 30.57 -3.89
C LYS A 105 11.13 31.36 -4.77
N LYS A 106 12.45 31.17 -4.59
CA LYS A 106 13.52 31.68 -5.46
C LYS A 106 13.53 31.07 -6.87
N ASP A 107 13.09 29.82 -7.04
CA ASP A 107 13.17 29.13 -8.35
C ASP A 107 11.99 29.50 -9.28
N ILE A 108 10.94 30.12 -8.74
CA ILE A 108 9.76 30.58 -9.49
C ILE A 108 9.92 32.04 -9.94
N ALA A 109 10.78 32.82 -9.27
CA ALA A 109 10.99 34.25 -9.53
C ALA A 109 12.00 34.55 -10.67
N GLY A 110 12.40 33.53 -11.44
CA GLY A 110 13.34 33.66 -12.56
C GLY A 110 12.77 33.21 -13.90
N VAL A 111 11.45 33.10 -14.02
CA VAL A 111 10.75 32.87 -15.29
C VAL A 111 9.95 34.13 -15.61
N ASP A 112 10.69 35.16 -16.04
CA ASP A 112 10.18 36.24 -16.89
C ASP A 112 10.80 36.06 -18.28
#